data_AF-A0A1C3KSS7-F1
#
_entry.id   AF-A0A1C3KSS7-F1
#
_cell.length_a   1.000
_cell.length_b   1.000
_cell.length_c   1.000
_cell.angle_alpha   90.00
_cell.angle_beta   90.00
_cell.angle_gamma   90.00
#
_symmetry.space_group_name_H-M   'P 1'
#
loop_
_entity.id
_entity.type
_entity.pdbx_description
1 polymer ?
#
loop_
_entity_poly.entity_id
_entity_poly.type
_entity_poly.pdbx_seq_one_letter_code
_entity_poly.pdbx_strand_id
1 'polypeptide(L)'
;MIKNTNSNLFSMHYLFPFLLLDIFDKKDSYVHLKDLLDKLNLTSSQDSFSYVANFKHVFSHLTYNTYIYICTVHNSENMSRNQEHVWIKLKDIKDFTHNSFCQHIIDCYKKCMNEKKNCISDFCL
;
A
#
# COMPACT_ATOMS: atom_id res chain seq x y z
N MET A 1 -1.18 -6.49 -2.93
CA MET A 1 -0.18 -6.21 -4.00
C MET A 1 -0.76 -6.65 -5.32
N ILE A 2 -0.39 -5.97 -6.41
CA ILE A 2 -0.87 -6.19 -7.79
C ILE A 2 0.34 -6.51 -8.66
N LYS A 3 0.17 -7.39 -9.66
CA LYS A 3 1.19 -7.65 -10.67
C LYS A 3 1.41 -6.41 -11.51
N ASN A 4 2.64 -5.91 -11.57
CA ASN A 4 3.01 -4.80 -12.43
C ASN A 4 3.15 -5.28 -13.88
N THR A 5 2.26 -4.81 -14.74
CA THR A 5 2.27 -5.10 -16.18
C THR A 5 2.96 -4.02 -17.01
N ASN A 6 3.40 -2.93 -16.37
CA ASN A 6 4.08 -1.85 -17.07
C ASN A 6 5.47 -2.30 -17.52
N SER A 7 5.87 -1.87 -18.72
CA SER A 7 7.20 -2.10 -19.26
C SER A 7 8.24 -1.21 -18.57
N ASN A 8 8.55 -1.51 -17.31
CA ASN A 8 9.55 -0.83 -16.49
C ASN A 8 10.48 -1.83 -15.80
N LEU A 9 11.43 -1.33 -15.00
CA LEU A 9 12.42 -2.15 -14.28
C LEU A 9 11.79 -3.23 -13.38
N PHE A 10 10.57 -3.00 -12.90
CA PHE A 10 9.82 -3.93 -12.06
C PHE A 10 8.73 -4.66 -12.83
N SER A 11 8.84 -4.76 -14.16
CA SER A 11 7.91 -5.54 -14.97
C SER A 11 7.78 -6.95 -14.42
N MET A 12 6.56 -7.50 -14.43
CA MET A 12 6.18 -8.81 -13.89
C MET A 12 6.32 -8.99 -12.37
N HIS A 13 6.89 -8.02 -11.64
CA HIS A 13 6.94 -8.07 -10.18
C HIS A 13 5.60 -7.66 -9.59
N TYR A 14 5.27 -8.21 -8.42
CA TYR A 14 4.15 -7.70 -7.64
C TYR A 14 4.60 -6.50 -6.83
N LEU A 15 3.78 -5.45 -6.81
CA LEU A 15 4.03 -4.21 -6.08
C LEU A 15 2.80 -3.82 -5.27
N PHE A 16 3.00 -3.05 -4.20
CA PHE A 16 1.90 -2.30 -3.61
C PHE A 16 1.48 -1.20 -4.60
N PRO A 17 0.18 -0.88 -4.73
CA PRO A 17 -0.21 0.33 -5.45
C PRO A 17 0.45 1.55 -4.83
N PHE A 18 1.10 2.38 -5.64
CA PHE A 18 1.77 3.58 -5.18
C PHE A 18 1.66 4.69 -6.22
N LEU A 19 1.88 5.92 -5.77
CA LEU A 19 2.05 7.10 -6.60
C LEU A 19 3.43 7.69 -6.34
N LEU A 20 4.10 8.10 -7.41
CA LEU A 20 5.31 8.90 -7.31
C LEU A 20 4.91 10.36 -7.53
N LEU A 21 5.24 11.22 -6.56
CA LEU A 21 4.91 12.64 -6.57
C LEU A 21 6.19 13.43 -6.34
N ASP A 22 6.40 14.49 -7.14
CA ASP A 22 7.55 15.39 -6.98
C ASP A 22 7.43 16.23 -5.70
N ILE A 23 6.19 16.65 -5.38
CA ILE A 23 5.83 17.38 -4.17
C ILE A 23 4.65 16.66 -3.53
N PHE A 24 4.73 16.41 -2.22
CA PHE A 24 3.67 15.77 -1.45
C PHE A 24 3.24 16.65 -0.28
N ASP A 25 1.97 17.05 -0.26
CA ASP A 25 1.30 17.58 0.92
C ASP A 25 0.32 16.51 1.47
N LYS A 26 0.39 16.27 2.77
CA LYS A 26 -0.50 15.35 3.47
C LYS A 26 -1.97 15.79 3.35
N LYS A 27 -2.26 17.09 3.20
CA LYS A 27 -3.62 17.61 3.01
C LYS A 27 -4.27 17.10 1.72
N ASP A 28 -3.47 16.90 0.69
CA ASP A 28 -3.95 16.45 -0.63
C ASP A 28 -3.91 14.92 -0.79
N SER A 29 -3.41 14.21 0.23
CA SER A 29 -3.26 12.75 0.21
C SER A 29 -4.55 12.01 -0.13
N TYR A 30 -5.71 12.49 0.37
CA TYR A 30 -7.00 11.89 0.07
C TYR A 30 -7.31 11.91 -1.45
N VAL A 31 -7.06 13.04 -2.11
CA VAL A 31 -7.32 13.20 -3.55
C VAL A 31 -6.44 12.24 -4.36
N HIS A 32 -5.15 12.20 -4.03
CA HIS A 32 -4.20 11.29 -4.69
C HIS A 32 -4.56 9.82 -4.49
N LEU A 33 -4.86 9.41 -3.27
CA LEU A 33 -5.21 8.02 -2.96
C LEU A 33 -6.53 7.60 -3.62
N LYS A 34 -7.50 8.52 -3.73
CA LYS A 34 -8.75 8.27 -4.45
C LYS A 34 -8.52 8.09 -5.95
N ASP A 35 -7.75 8.97 -6.59
CA ASP A 35 -7.36 8.82 -8.00
C ASP A 35 -6.62 7.50 -8.27
N LEU A 36 -5.78 7.04 -7.33
CA LEU A 36 -5.15 5.73 -7.40
C LEU A 36 -6.17 4.59 -7.37
N LEU A 37 -7.17 4.63 -6.48
CA LEU A 37 -8.23 3.63 -6.45
C LEU A 37 -9.11 3.67 -7.70
N ASP A 38 -9.38 4.86 -8.25
CA ASP A 38 -10.19 5.03 -9.47
C ASP A 38 -9.51 4.31 -10.64
N LYS A 39 -8.18 4.49 -10.79
CA LYS A 39 -7.37 3.77 -11.80
C LYS A 39 -7.36 2.25 -11.62
N LEU A 40 -7.64 1.78 -10.41
CA LEU A 40 -7.74 0.35 -10.08
C LEU A 40 -9.19 -0.16 -10.16
N ASN A 41 -10.15 0.69 -10.53
CA ASN A 41 -11.59 0.39 -10.51
C ASN A 41 -12.10 -0.08 -9.14
N LEU A 42 -11.52 0.45 -8.05
CA LEU A 42 -11.84 0.07 -6.67
C LEU A 42 -12.65 1.12 -5.91
N THR A 43 -13.06 2.21 -6.55
CA THR A 43 -13.65 3.34 -5.82
C THR A 43 -15.10 3.16 -5.41
N SER A 44 -15.36 3.63 -4.20
CA SER A 44 -16.67 3.83 -3.60
C SER A 44 -16.68 5.17 -2.85
N SER A 45 -17.86 5.76 -2.71
CA SER A 45 -18.06 6.97 -1.91
C SER A 45 -17.79 6.76 -0.41
N GLN A 46 -17.66 5.51 0.04
CA GLN A 46 -17.46 5.14 1.45
C GLN A 46 -16.01 4.74 1.77
N ASP A 47 -15.09 4.82 0.81
CA ASP A 47 -13.71 4.42 1.04
C ASP A 47 -13.05 5.30 2.09
N SER A 48 -12.29 4.66 2.99
CA SER A 48 -11.55 5.35 4.05
C SER A 48 -10.06 5.07 3.93
N PHE A 49 -9.26 6.11 4.19
CA PHE A 49 -7.81 6.03 4.19
C PHE A 49 -7.28 6.34 5.59
N SER A 50 -6.47 5.44 6.12
CA SER A 50 -5.81 5.59 7.41
C SER A 50 -4.31 5.62 7.23
N TYR A 51 -3.68 6.71 7.67
CA TYR A 51 -2.22 6.80 7.71
C TYR A 51 -1.65 5.74 8.67
N VAL A 52 -0.60 5.06 8.24
CA VAL A 52 0.10 4.06 9.05
C VAL A 52 1.45 4.57 9.52
N ALA A 53 2.34 4.85 8.56
CA ALA A 53 3.74 5.13 8.82
C ALA A 53 4.37 5.80 7.61
N ASN A 54 5.61 6.27 7.78
CA ASN A 54 6.46 6.72 6.70
C ASN A 54 7.89 6.23 6.93
N PHE A 55 8.65 6.12 5.84
CA PHE A 55 10.07 5.80 5.88
C PHE A 55 10.79 6.43 4.69
N LYS A 56 12.11 6.57 4.79
CA LYS A 56 12.95 6.95 3.66
C LYS A 56 13.44 5.70 2.94
N HIS A 57 13.31 5.69 1.62
CA HIS A 57 13.85 4.62 0.79
C HIS A 57 14.85 5.19 -0.20
N VAL A 58 16.04 4.59 -0.28
CA VAL A 58 17.05 4.97 -1.27
C VAL A 58 16.93 4.00 -2.43
N PHE A 59 16.75 4.54 -3.62
CA PHE A 59 16.75 3.76 -4.85
C PHE A 59 17.69 4.41 -5.87
N SER A 60 18.75 3.69 -6.25
CA SER A 60 19.91 4.25 -6.95
C SER A 60 20.53 5.42 -6.16
N HIS A 61 20.47 6.64 -6.69
CA HIS A 61 21.00 7.87 -6.10
C HIS A 61 19.89 8.78 -5.54
N LEU A 62 18.63 8.37 -5.65
CA LEU A 62 17.48 9.14 -5.22
C LEU A 62 16.96 8.65 -3.88
N THR A 63 16.56 9.58 -3.01
CA THR A 63 15.95 9.28 -1.72
C THR A 63 14.48 9.69 -1.75
N TYR A 64 13.60 8.72 -1.52
CA TYR A 64 12.15 8.88 -1.54
C TYR A 64 11.59 8.89 -0.12
N ASN A 65 10.83 9.92 0.22
CA ASN A 65 10.01 9.93 1.42
C ASN A 65 8.72 9.15 1.12
N THR A 66 8.63 7.93 1.64
CA THR A 66 7.51 7.02 1.38
C THR A 66 6.49 7.09 2.51
N TYR A 67 5.22 7.30 2.18
CA TYR A 67 4.11 7.33 3.13
C TYR A 67 3.17 6.15 2.87
N ILE A 68 2.84 5.43 3.93
CA ILE A 68 2.02 4.22 3.89
C ILE A 68 0.63 4.53 4.44
N TYR A 69 -0.38 4.19 3.65
CA TYR A 69 -1.79 4.28 4.03
C TYR A 69 -2.45 2.90 3.90
N ILE A 70 -3.36 2.59 4.83
CA ILE A 70 -4.32 1.50 4.68
C ILE A 70 -5.59 2.09 4.07
N CYS A 71 -6.09 1.42 3.04
CA CYS A 71 -7.40 1.71 2.48
C CYS A 71 -8.38 0.62 2.88
N THR A 72 -9.55 1.02 3.37
CA THR A 72 -10.70 0.14 3.54
C THR A 72 -11.65 0.41 2.38
N VAL A 73 -11.75 -0.56 1.46
CA VAL A 73 -12.66 -0.50 0.31
C VAL A 73 -13.94 -1.23 0.68
N HIS A 74 -15.07 -0.52 0.63
CA HIS A 74 -16.37 -1.07 1.05
C HIS A 74 -17.13 -1.77 -0.06
N ASN A 75 -16.87 -1.41 -1.32
CA ASN A 75 -17.58 -1.99 -2.46
C ASN A 75 -16.61 -2.73 -3.39
N SER A 76 -16.29 -3.98 -3.02
CA SER A 76 -15.43 -4.84 -3.85
C SER A 76 -16.18 -5.50 -5.01
N GLU A 77 -17.45 -5.17 -5.26
CA GLU A 77 -18.27 -5.78 -6.32
C GLU A 77 -17.69 -5.60 -7.74
N ASN A 78 -16.86 -4.57 -7.96
CA ASN A 78 -16.13 -4.36 -9.21
C ASN A 78 -14.88 -5.24 -9.38
N MET A 79 -14.46 -5.98 -8.34
CA MET A 79 -13.51 -7.08 -8.48
C MET A 79 -14.26 -8.21 -9.19
N SER A 80 -14.30 -8.16 -10.52
CA SER A 80 -14.85 -9.24 -11.33
C SER A 80 -14.31 -10.57 -10.78
N ARG A 81 -15.19 -11.55 -10.56
CA ARG A 81 -14.84 -12.88 -9.98
C ARG A 81 -13.67 -13.59 -10.69
N ASN A 82 -13.26 -13.12 -11.87
CA ASN A 82 -12.16 -13.63 -12.67
C ASN A 82 -10.80 -12.94 -12.39
N GLN A 83 -10.71 -11.94 -11.51
CA GLN A 83 -9.49 -11.18 -11.19
C GLN A 83 -8.89 -11.47 -9.81
N GLU A 84 -9.37 -12.49 -9.08
CA GLU A 84 -8.77 -12.89 -7.79
C GLU A 84 -7.27 -13.22 -7.92
N HIS A 85 -6.82 -13.69 -9.10
CA HIS A 85 -5.39 -13.94 -9.37
C HIS A 85 -4.52 -12.69 -9.48
N VAL A 86 -5.12 -11.49 -9.51
CA VAL A 86 -4.41 -10.21 -9.63
C VAL A 86 -3.94 -9.71 -8.26
N TRP A 87 -4.61 -10.13 -7.18
CA TRP A 87 -4.39 -9.61 -5.83
C TRP A 87 -3.84 -10.66 -4.89
N ILE A 88 -2.75 -10.31 -4.22
CA ILE A 88 -2.13 -11.19 -3.23
C ILE A 88 -2.70 -10.91 -1.85
N LYS A 89 -3.17 -11.97 -1.17
CA LYS A 89 -3.58 -11.92 0.24
C LYS A 89 -2.36 -11.68 1.12
N LEU A 90 -2.52 -10.90 2.19
CA LEU A 90 -1.41 -10.55 3.09
C LEU A 90 -0.68 -11.77 3.67
N LYS A 91 -1.38 -12.87 3.92
CA LYS A 91 -0.78 -14.13 4.42
C LYS A 91 0.22 -14.77 3.43
N ASP A 92 0.00 -14.57 2.13
CA ASP A 92 0.77 -15.18 1.05
C ASP A 92 1.85 -14.20 0.53
N ILE A 93 1.92 -12.98 1.09
CA ILE A 93 2.72 -11.86 0.56
C ILE A 93 4.23 -12.15 0.47
N LYS A 94 4.75 -13.06 1.31
CA LYS A 94 6.16 -13.42 1.34
C LYS A 94 6.62 -14.03 0.02
N ASP A 95 5.78 -14.84 -0.61
CA ASP A 95 6.11 -15.56 -1.85
C ASP A 95 6.18 -14.62 -3.07
N PHE A 96 5.76 -13.37 -2.90
CA PHE A 96 5.67 -12.36 -3.94
C PHE A 96 6.49 -11.09 -3.64
N THR A 97 7.18 -11.07 -2.50
CA THR A 97 8.04 -9.95 -2.10
C THR A 97 9.45 -10.20 -2.60
N HIS A 98 9.77 -9.68 -3.78
CA HIS A 98 11.07 -9.90 -4.43
C HIS A 98 12.00 -8.69 -4.41
N ASN A 99 11.58 -7.57 -3.82
CA ASN A 99 12.39 -6.35 -3.75
C ASN A 99 12.40 -5.75 -2.35
N SER A 100 13.50 -5.06 -2.02
CA SER A 100 13.74 -4.45 -0.71
C SER A 100 12.72 -3.35 -0.37
N PHE A 101 12.18 -2.66 -1.37
CA PHE A 101 11.16 -1.64 -1.18
C PHE A 101 9.87 -2.23 -0.59
N CYS A 102 9.35 -3.30 -1.20
CA CYS A 102 8.18 -4.01 -0.71
C CYS A 102 8.42 -4.63 0.66
N GLN A 103 9.63 -5.17 0.89
CA GLN A 103 10.01 -5.70 2.20
C GLN A 103 9.98 -4.61 3.28
N HIS A 104 10.54 -3.42 3.01
CA HIS A 104 10.49 -2.29 3.93
C HIS A 104 9.05 -1.84 4.24
N ILE A 105 8.16 -1.79 3.24
CA ILE A 105 6.74 -1.48 3.47
C ILE A 105 6.13 -2.47 4.46
N ILE A 106 6.36 -3.77 4.26
CA ILE A 106 5.83 -4.84 5.12
C ILE A 106 6.38 -4.73 6.54
N ASP A 107 7.68 -4.47 6.68
CA ASP A 107 8.32 -4.36 7.99
C ASP A 107 7.84 -3.13 8.76
N CYS A 108 7.71 -1.97 8.10
CA CYS A 108 7.10 -0.78 8.68
C CYS A 108 5.65 -1.03 9.12
N TYR A 109 4.85 -1.68 8.27
CA TYR A 109 3.47 -2.01 8.60
C TYR A 109 3.39 -2.93 9.84
N LYS A 110 4.17 -4.02 9.87
CA LYS A 110 4.20 -4.96 11.00
C LYS A 110 4.63 -4.28 12.30
N LYS A 111 5.67 -3.44 12.23
CA LYS A 111 6.14 -2.66 13.38
C LYS A 111 5.02 -1.80 13.96
N CYS A 112 4.34 -0.99 13.14
CA CYS A 112 3.24 -0.15 13.60
C CYS A 112 2.04 -0.95 14.14
N MET A 113 1.72 -2.11 13.55
CA MET A 113 0.64 -2.94 14.07
C MET A 113 0.98 -3.58 15.42
N ASN A 114 2.23 -3.99 15.63
CA ASN A 114 2.69 -4.51 16.91
C ASN A 114 2.70 -3.42 17.98
N GLU A 115 3.17 -2.21 17.66
CA GLU A 115 3.13 -1.06 18.57
C GLU A 115 1.69 -0.71 18.97
N LYS A 116 0.74 -0.70 18.01
CA LYS A 116 -0.67 -0.46 18.32
C LYS A 116 -1.29 -1.54 19.22
N LYS A 117 -0.94 -2.82 19.00
CA LYS A 117 -1.39 -3.92 19.88
C LYS A 117 -0.86 -3.77 21.30
N ASN A 118 0.42 -3.41 21.43
CA ASN A 118 1.05 -3.19 22.73
C ASN A 118 0.44 -1.98 23.45
N CYS A 119 0.16 -0.88 22.75
CA CYS A 119 -0.56 0.24 23.35
C CYS A 119 -1.96 -0.18 23.86
N ILE A 120 -2.71 -0.98 23.10
CA ILE A 120 -4.03 -1.45 23.55
C ILE A 120 -3.91 -2.38 24.76
N SER A 121 -2.89 -3.24 24.83
CA SER A 121 -2.66 -4.05 26.03
C SER A 121 -2.25 -3.22 27.26
N ASP A 122 -1.56 -2.10 27.05
CA ASP A 122 -1.16 -1.20 28.14
C ASP A 122 -2.33 -0.36 28.69
N PHE A 123 -3.43 -0.21 27.93
CA PHE A 123 -4.68 0.41 28.40
C PHE A 123 -5.63 -0.58 29.12
N CYS A 124 -5.30 -1.87 29.18
CA CYS A 124 -6.10 -2.91 29.82
C CYS A 124 -5.48 -3.43 31.14
N LEU A 125 -4.63 -2.64 31.81
CA LEU A 125 -4.08 -2.93 33.14
C LEU A 125 -4.71 -2.05 34.22
#